data_AF-A0A093R153-F1
#
_entry.id   AF-A0A093R153-F1
#
_cell.length_a   1.000
_cell.length_b   1.000
_cell.length_c   1.000
_cell.angle_alpha   90.00
_cell.angle_beta   90.00
_cell.angle_gamma   90.00
#
_symmetry.space_group_name_H-M   'P 1'
#
loop_
_entity.id
_entity.type
_entity.pdbx_description
1 polymer ?
#
loop_
_entity_poly.entity_id
_entity_poly.type
_entity_poly.pdbx_seq_one_letter_code
_entity_poly.pdbx_strand_id
1 'polypeptide(L)'
;PLRTFGVQLHLVETNEIFSLPRCQNDLTLKKLKSHLELLAGIPLHLQRLQYLDEADLPDESTFKDNDIVPGGTITMRIWRQGGWGHLVAAAAKGETLKLARLGVTEDSAATTPYAGLLGPEQTKEWAAHQASVALFVASHRGHLETAKFLLRHGADLHSTTPLGRTALHVAAVAGQRDCIELLLSHGARALGPDSEGQTAVSLARRWGQKESERTMVRFQR
;
A
#
# COMPACT_ATOMS: atom_id res chain seq x y z
N PRO A 1 -18.78 13.99 24.96
CA PRO A 1 -18.35 12.81 24.18
C PRO A 1 -18.18 13.16 22.70
N LEU A 2 -17.01 12.92 22.11
CA LEU A 2 -16.82 13.04 20.66
C LEU A 2 -17.78 12.05 19.98
N ARG A 3 -18.73 12.56 19.20
CA ARG A 3 -19.62 11.70 18.42
C ARG A 3 -18.80 11.03 17.32
N THR A 4 -18.82 9.71 17.28
CA THR A 4 -18.24 8.94 16.17
C THR A 4 -19.33 8.55 15.19
N PHE A 5 -18.97 8.38 13.93
CA PHE A 5 -19.88 7.90 12.88
C PHE A 5 -19.15 7.00 11.89
N GLY A 6 -19.93 6.24 11.13
CA GLY A 6 -19.42 5.40 10.06
C GLY A 6 -19.35 6.15 8.73
N VAL A 7 -18.31 5.91 7.94
CA VAL A 7 -18.26 6.26 6.51
C VAL A 7 -17.84 5.05 5.69
N GLN A 8 -18.09 5.08 4.40
CA GLN A 8 -17.61 4.10 3.44
C GLN A 8 -16.41 4.65 2.68
N LEU A 9 -15.48 3.77 2.31
CA LEU A 9 -14.39 4.08 1.41
C LEU A 9 -14.52 3.23 0.15
N HIS A 10 -14.66 3.85 -1.02
CA HIS A 10 -14.66 3.16 -2.30
C HIS A 10 -13.29 3.31 -2.98
N LEU A 11 -12.55 2.21 -3.14
CA LEU A 11 -11.30 2.19 -3.91
C LEU A 11 -11.64 1.93 -5.38
N VAL A 12 -11.46 2.94 -6.23
CA VAL A 12 -11.91 2.91 -7.62
C VAL A 12 -11.18 1.86 -8.45
N GLU A 13 -9.87 1.73 -8.27
CA GLU A 13 -9.01 0.88 -9.11
C GLU A 13 -9.30 -0.63 -8.94
N THR A 14 -9.78 -1.03 -7.76
CA THR A 14 -10.15 -2.43 -7.44
C THR A 14 -11.66 -2.63 -7.28
N ASN A 15 -12.43 -1.54 -7.28
CA ASN A 15 -13.87 -1.50 -7.01
C ASN A 15 -14.27 -2.10 -5.64
N GLU A 16 -13.39 -1.99 -4.65
CA GLU A 16 -13.63 -2.46 -3.28
C GLU A 16 -14.28 -1.37 -2.42
N ILE A 17 -15.14 -1.78 -1.50
CA ILE A 17 -15.75 -0.88 -0.52
C ILE A 17 -15.38 -1.33 0.89
N PHE A 18 -14.79 -0.43 1.67
CA PHE A 18 -14.42 -0.66 3.05
C PHE A 18 -15.32 0.15 3.99
N SER A 19 -15.65 -0.43 5.14
CA SER A 19 -16.39 0.26 6.20
C SER A 19 -15.43 0.88 7.22
N LEU A 20 -15.64 2.15 7.55
CA LEU A 20 -14.86 2.91 8.53
C LEU A 20 -15.78 3.30 9.71
N PRO A 21 -16.00 2.42 10.71
CA PRO A 21 -17.12 2.53 11.66
C PRO A 21 -16.95 3.52 12.81
N ARG A 22 -15.80 4.20 12.95
CA ARG A 22 -15.48 5.04 14.13
C ARG A 22 -14.75 6.33 13.76
N CYS A 23 -15.21 7.02 12.72
CA CYS A 23 -14.66 8.31 12.32
C CYS A 23 -15.13 9.43 13.24
N GLN A 24 -14.30 10.45 13.42
CA GLN A 24 -14.60 11.66 14.20
C GLN A 24 -14.55 12.87 13.26
N ASN A 25 -15.31 13.92 13.60
CA ASN A 25 -15.37 15.15 12.79
C ASN A 25 -14.00 15.84 12.64
N ASP A 26 -13.17 15.78 13.67
CA ASP A 26 -11.83 16.36 13.74
C ASP A 26 -10.71 15.40 13.27
N LEU A 27 -11.08 14.23 12.72
CA LEU A 27 -10.13 13.34 12.07
C LEU A 27 -9.55 14.03 10.85
N THR A 28 -8.23 14.26 10.86
CA THR A 28 -7.53 14.81 9.69
C THR A 28 -7.43 13.76 8.59
N LEU A 29 -7.50 14.22 7.34
CA LEU A 29 -7.40 13.39 6.15
C LEU A 29 -6.04 12.69 6.08
N LYS A 30 -4.96 13.35 6.53
CA LYS A 30 -3.64 12.74 6.70
C LYS A 30 -3.64 11.53 7.63
N LYS A 31 -4.28 11.64 8.81
CA LYS A 31 -4.42 10.51 9.75
C LYS A 31 -5.28 9.40 9.17
N LEU A 32 -6.35 9.75 8.44
CA LEU A 32 -7.15 8.78 7.71
C LEU A 32 -6.26 8.02 6.70
N LYS A 33 -5.52 8.71 5.83
CA LYS A 33 -4.65 8.07 4.82
C LYS A 33 -3.64 7.11 5.43
N SER A 34 -3.07 7.44 6.59
CA SER A 34 -2.17 6.54 7.33
C SER A 34 -2.83 5.24 7.76
N HIS A 35 -4.10 5.32 8.16
CA HIS A 35 -4.92 4.15 8.48
C HIS A 35 -5.27 3.35 7.22
N LEU A 36 -5.65 4.05 6.14
CA LEU A 36 -6.00 3.44 4.87
C LEU A 36 -4.84 2.69 4.21
N GLU A 37 -3.60 3.10 4.45
CA GLU A 37 -2.43 2.38 3.91
C GLU A 37 -2.38 0.93 4.39
N LEU A 38 -2.69 0.68 5.66
CA LEU A 38 -2.77 -0.69 6.20
C LEU A 38 -4.05 -1.41 5.76
N LEU A 39 -5.17 -0.69 5.71
CA LEU A 39 -6.47 -1.25 5.37
C LEU A 39 -6.55 -1.71 3.92
N ALA A 40 -6.16 -0.84 2.98
CA ALA A 40 -6.27 -1.07 1.54
C ALA A 40 -4.97 -1.59 0.90
N GLY A 41 -3.85 -1.53 1.62
CA GLY A 41 -2.54 -1.96 1.12
C GLY A 41 -1.92 -0.99 0.11
N ILE A 42 -2.33 0.30 0.13
CA ILE A 42 -1.89 1.32 -0.83
C ILE A 42 -1.06 2.39 -0.12
N PRO A 43 0.19 2.68 -0.54
CA PRO A 43 1.02 3.71 0.08
C PRO A 43 0.33 5.07 0.18
N LEU A 44 0.45 5.75 1.33
CA LEU A 44 -0.23 7.01 1.66
C LEU A 44 -0.08 8.08 0.59
N HIS A 45 1.14 8.27 0.08
CA HIS A 45 1.45 9.31 -0.92
C HIS A 45 0.80 9.04 -2.28
N LEU A 46 0.34 7.82 -2.52
CA LEU A 46 -0.40 7.45 -3.73
C LEU A 46 -1.91 7.64 -3.59
N GLN A 47 -2.42 7.87 -2.37
CA GLN A 47 -3.84 7.99 -2.09
C GLN A 47 -4.35 9.41 -2.38
N ARG A 48 -5.37 9.49 -3.24
CA ARG A 48 -6.17 10.70 -3.49
C ARG A 48 -7.58 10.44 -3.00
N LEU A 49 -8.00 11.21 -2.00
CA LEU A 49 -9.34 11.09 -1.41
C LEU A 49 -10.23 12.17 -2.00
N GLN A 50 -11.44 11.79 -2.34
CA GLN A 50 -12.48 12.65 -2.89
C GLN A 50 -13.77 12.34 -2.14
N TYR A 51 -14.61 13.35 -1.94
CA TYR A 51 -15.93 13.15 -1.39
C TYR A 51 -16.91 13.80 -2.35
N LEU A 52 -17.96 13.07 -2.75
CA LEU A 52 -18.79 13.44 -3.89
C LEU A 52 -17.95 13.60 -5.18
N ASP A 53 -18.48 14.31 -6.19
CA ASP A 53 -17.77 14.60 -7.45
C ASP A 53 -16.86 15.85 -7.35
N GLU A 54 -16.33 16.14 -6.16
CA GLU A 54 -15.49 17.30 -5.88
C GLU A 54 -13.98 17.05 -6.12
N ALA A 55 -13.18 18.09 -5.94
CA ALA A 55 -11.72 18.05 -6.02
C ALA A 55 -11.12 17.15 -4.91
N ASP A 56 -9.81 16.92 -4.98
CA ASP A 56 -9.12 16.15 -3.94
C ASP A 56 -9.19 16.84 -2.58
N LEU A 57 -9.52 16.06 -1.56
CA LEU A 57 -9.57 16.50 -0.17
C LEU A 57 -8.14 16.81 0.33
N PRO A 58 -7.88 18.01 0.89
CA PRO A 58 -6.56 18.38 1.39
C PRO A 58 -6.13 17.55 2.61
N ASP A 59 -4.86 17.16 2.70
CA ASP A 59 -4.35 16.31 3.79
C ASP A 59 -4.53 16.91 5.19
N GLU A 60 -4.36 18.24 5.31
CA GLU A 60 -4.44 18.95 6.59
C GLU A 60 -5.88 19.34 6.97
N SER A 61 -6.86 19.05 6.10
CA SER A 61 -8.28 19.26 6.39
C SER A 61 -8.86 18.09 7.21
N THR A 62 -10.04 18.32 7.80
CA THR A 62 -10.78 17.35 8.61
C THR A 62 -12.08 16.91 7.94
N PHE A 63 -12.75 15.90 8.49
CA PHE A 63 -14.08 15.49 8.01
C PHE A 63 -15.09 16.64 8.10
N LYS A 64 -14.96 17.48 9.13
CA LYS A 64 -15.79 18.67 9.31
C LYS A 64 -15.52 19.75 8.25
N ASP A 65 -14.27 19.98 7.88
CA ASP A 65 -13.92 21.03 6.91
C ASP A 65 -14.43 20.71 5.50
N ASN A 66 -14.72 19.44 5.23
CA ASN A 66 -15.21 18.94 3.93
C ASN A 66 -16.65 18.41 4.02
N ASP A 67 -17.40 18.78 5.07
CA ASP A 67 -18.81 18.42 5.26
C ASP A 67 -19.14 16.92 5.07
N ILE A 68 -18.22 16.03 5.47
CA ILE A 68 -18.40 14.57 5.32
C ILE A 68 -19.47 14.10 6.29
N VAL A 69 -20.59 13.60 5.76
CA VAL A 69 -21.73 13.19 6.58
C VAL A 69 -21.68 11.70 7.00
N PRO A 70 -22.37 11.34 8.10
CA PRO A 70 -22.58 9.94 8.49
C PRO A 70 -23.15 9.08 7.36
N GLY A 71 -22.51 7.94 7.12
CA GLY A 71 -22.86 7.01 6.04
C GLY A 71 -22.36 7.43 4.65
N GLY A 72 -21.73 8.61 4.52
CA GLY A 72 -21.16 9.07 3.26
C GLY A 72 -20.07 8.15 2.70
N THR A 73 -19.87 8.21 1.39
CA THR A 73 -18.83 7.45 0.70
C THR A 73 -17.69 8.37 0.27
N ILE A 74 -16.50 8.14 0.82
CA ILE A 74 -15.25 8.73 0.36
C ILE A 74 -14.72 7.87 -0.79
N THR A 75 -14.43 8.49 -1.92
CA THR A 75 -13.80 7.82 -3.05
C THR A 75 -12.29 7.94 -2.92
N MET A 76 -11.58 6.82 -2.97
CA MET A 76 -10.13 6.76 -3.05
C MET A 76 -9.71 6.40 -4.47
N ARG A 77 -8.85 7.24 -5.05
CA ARG A 77 -8.18 7.04 -6.33
C ARG A 77 -6.68 7.03 -6.13
N ILE A 78 -5.99 6.44 -7.09
CA ILE A 78 -4.53 6.42 -7.16
C ILE A 78 -4.08 7.48 -8.16
N TRP A 79 -2.92 8.08 -7.91
CA TRP A 79 -2.32 9.01 -8.86
C TRP A 79 -2.29 8.41 -10.27
N ARG A 80 -2.90 9.12 -11.24
CA ARG A 80 -2.97 8.66 -12.63
C ARG A 80 -1.69 8.94 -13.41
N GLN A 81 -0.99 10.02 -13.06
CA GLN A 81 0.27 10.39 -13.69
C GLN A 81 1.32 9.31 -13.42
N GLY A 82 2.15 9.00 -14.42
CA GLY A 82 3.19 7.97 -14.32
C GLY A 82 2.67 6.52 -14.22
N GLY A 83 1.38 6.27 -14.45
CA GLY A 83 0.84 4.91 -14.55
C GLY A 83 0.62 4.18 -13.22
N TRP A 84 0.73 4.85 -12.07
CA TRP A 84 0.59 4.25 -10.75
C TRP A 84 -0.75 3.53 -10.53
N GLY A 85 -1.86 4.09 -11.02
CA GLY A 85 -3.16 3.40 -10.96
C GLY A 85 -3.16 2.05 -11.68
N HIS A 86 -2.52 1.95 -12.86
CA HIS A 86 -2.40 0.68 -13.58
C HIS A 86 -1.44 -0.29 -12.88
N LEU A 87 -0.34 0.23 -12.33
CA LEU A 87 0.64 -0.56 -11.57
C LEU A 87 -0.01 -1.20 -10.34
N VAL A 88 -0.68 -0.40 -9.52
CA VAL A 88 -1.34 -0.88 -8.31
C VAL A 88 -2.47 -1.83 -8.66
N ALA A 89 -3.29 -1.54 -9.68
CA ALA A 89 -4.33 -2.47 -10.11
C ALA A 89 -3.76 -3.81 -10.58
N ALA A 90 -2.65 -3.81 -11.33
CA ALA A 90 -1.98 -5.03 -11.77
C ALA A 90 -1.39 -5.82 -10.59
N ALA A 91 -0.71 -5.14 -9.67
CA ALA A 91 -0.15 -5.74 -8.46
C ALA A 91 -1.25 -6.31 -7.55
N ALA A 92 -2.36 -5.60 -7.39
CA ALA A 92 -3.48 -6.03 -6.58
C ALA A 92 -4.23 -7.23 -7.17
N LYS A 93 -4.10 -7.48 -8.48
CA LYS A 93 -4.66 -8.62 -9.20
C LYS A 93 -3.66 -9.76 -9.45
N GLY A 94 -2.38 -9.55 -9.14
CA GLY A 94 -1.31 -10.52 -9.39
C GLY A 94 -0.94 -10.69 -10.87
N GLU A 95 -1.12 -9.65 -11.70
CA GLU A 95 -0.92 -9.70 -13.16
C GLU A 95 0.57 -9.45 -13.54
N THR A 96 1.44 -10.45 -13.36
CA THR A 96 2.90 -10.34 -13.62
C THR A 96 3.27 -9.86 -15.02
N LEU A 97 2.59 -10.37 -16.06
CA LEU A 97 2.82 -9.94 -17.44
C LEU A 97 2.48 -8.46 -17.67
N LYS A 98 1.46 -7.95 -16.99
CA LYS A 98 1.09 -6.54 -17.09
C LYS A 98 2.05 -5.67 -16.32
N LEU A 99 2.48 -6.11 -15.13
CA LEU A 99 3.53 -5.46 -14.36
C LEU A 99 4.82 -5.33 -15.18
N ALA A 100 5.24 -6.40 -15.87
CA ALA A 100 6.40 -6.38 -16.76
C ALA A 100 6.27 -5.30 -17.86
N ARG A 101 5.08 -5.12 -18.45
CA ARG A 101 4.84 -4.07 -19.46
C ARG A 101 4.81 -2.65 -18.88
N LEU A 102 4.62 -2.51 -17.57
CA LEU A 102 4.55 -1.22 -16.88
C LEU A 102 5.91 -0.71 -16.40
N GLY A 103 7.00 -1.41 -16.71
CA GLY A 103 8.35 -0.91 -16.42
C GLY A 103 8.95 -1.37 -15.09
N VAL A 104 8.41 -2.42 -14.45
CA VAL A 104 8.95 -2.93 -13.16
C VAL A 104 10.17 -3.83 -13.31
N THR A 105 10.62 -4.09 -14.54
CA THR A 105 11.80 -4.91 -14.83
C THR A 105 12.86 -4.07 -15.53
N GLU A 106 14.15 -4.38 -15.30
CA GLU A 106 15.27 -3.64 -15.92
C GLU A 106 15.15 -3.61 -17.46
N ASP A 107 14.63 -4.67 -18.08
CA ASP A 107 14.46 -4.76 -19.55
C ASP A 107 13.26 -3.96 -20.09
N SER A 108 12.29 -3.61 -19.23
CA SER A 108 11.05 -2.92 -19.62
C SER A 108 11.06 -1.42 -19.38
N ALA A 109 12.16 -0.91 -18.83
CA ALA A 109 12.41 0.50 -18.56
C ALA A 109 12.16 1.42 -19.78
N ALA A 110 12.49 0.94 -20.98
CA ALA A 110 12.29 1.64 -22.26
C ALA A 110 10.81 1.82 -22.67
N THR A 111 9.88 1.10 -22.03
CA THR A 111 8.44 1.16 -22.31
C THR A 111 7.68 2.17 -21.46
N THR A 112 8.36 2.81 -20.51
CA THR A 112 7.71 3.78 -19.61
C THR A 112 7.54 5.14 -20.31
N PRO A 113 6.53 5.95 -19.94
CA PRO A 113 6.36 7.31 -20.46
C PRO A 113 7.56 8.23 -20.23
N TYR A 114 8.49 7.85 -19.35
CA TYR A 114 9.67 8.63 -18.97
C TYR A 114 10.98 8.11 -19.60
N ALA A 115 10.93 7.06 -20.42
CA ALA A 115 12.11 6.45 -21.04
C ALA A 115 12.93 7.43 -21.89
N GLY A 116 12.31 8.47 -22.46
CA GLY A 116 13.01 9.53 -23.20
C GLY A 116 13.47 10.72 -22.35
N LEU A 117 13.13 10.77 -21.07
CA LEU A 117 13.40 11.90 -20.15
C LEU A 117 14.45 11.57 -19.09
N LEU A 118 14.63 10.29 -18.77
CA LEU A 118 15.52 9.82 -17.72
C LEU A 118 16.80 9.21 -18.31
N GLY A 119 17.92 9.39 -17.62
CA GLY A 119 19.15 8.64 -17.92
C GLY A 119 19.04 7.17 -17.48
N PRO A 120 20.01 6.32 -17.87
CA PRO A 120 19.98 4.88 -17.56
C PRO A 120 19.85 4.57 -16.07
N GLU A 121 20.62 5.26 -15.22
CA GLU A 121 20.60 5.06 -13.77
C GLU A 121 19.26 5.53 -13.15
N GLN A 122 18.77 6.71 -13.53
CA GLN A 122 17.48 7.20 -13.03
C GLN A 122 16.32 6.30 -13.46
N THR A 123 16.43 5.69 -14.63
CA THR A 123 15.44 4.76 -15.15
C THR A 123 15.44 3.46 -14.34
N LYS A 124 16.63 2.97 -13.97
CA LYS A 124 16.78 1.81 -13.09
C LYS A 124 16.23 2.07 -11.69
N GLU A 125 16.55 3.21 -11.09
CA GLU A 125 16.01 3.62 -9.78
C GLU A 125 14.48 3.77 -9.81
N TRP A 126 13.94 4.37 -10.87
CA TRP A 126 12.50 4.48 -11.07
C TRP A 126 11.82 3.11 -11.18
N ALA A 127 12.36 2.20 -11.99
CA ALA A 127 11.84 0.84 -12.13
C ALA A 127 11.88 0.07 -10.80
N ALA A 128 12.99 0.16 -10.06
CA ALA A 128 13.13 -0.43 -8.74
C ALA A 128 12.09 0.14 -7.75
N HIS A 129 11.87 1.45 -7.76
CA HIS A 129 10.84 2.08 -6.93
C HIS A 129 9.43 1.58 -7.27
N GLN A 130 9.08 1.49 -8.56
CA GLN A 130 7.80 0.91 -8.99
C GLN A 130 7.67 -0.56 -8.58
N ALA A 131 8.72 -1.36 -8.73
CA ALA A 131 8.74 -2.75 -8.33
C ALA A 131 8.54 -2.91 -6.81
N SER A 132 9.16 -2.05 -5.99
CA SER A 132 8.98 -2.02 -4.54
C SER A 132 7.55 -1.66 -4.12
N VAL A 133 6.92 -0.68 -4.78
CA VAL A 133 5.50 -0.34 -4.55
C VAL A 133 4.59 -1.50 -4.97
N ALA A 134 4.85 -2.12 -6.12
CA ALA A 134 4.11 -3.30 -6.56
C ALA A 134 4.27 -4.45 -5.56
N LEU A 135 5.46 -4.63 -4.97
CA LEU A 135 5.73 -5.67 -3.98
C LEU A 135 4.94 -5.41 -2.71
N PHE A 136 4.87 -4.15 -2.26
CA PHE A 136 4.06 -3.72 -1.14
C PHE A 136 2.58 -4.10 -1.33
N VAL A 137 2.00 -3.73 -2.48
CA VAL A 137 0.60 -4.04 -2.81
C VAL A 137 0.38 -5.55 -2.94
N ALA A 138 1.21 -6.25 -3.72
CA ALA A 138 1.07 -7.69 -3.95
C ALA A 138 1.20 -8.50 -2.64
N SER A 139 2.06 -8.06 -1.73
CA SER A 139 2.25 -8.70 -0.41
C SER A 139 1.06 -8.51 0.51
N HIS A 140 0.41 -7.33 0.47
CA HIS A 140 -0.87 -7.10 1.16
C HIS A 140 -1.98 -7.99 0.61
N ARG A 141 -2.02 -8.19 -0.72
CA ARG A 141 -3.04 -9.00 -1.39
C ARG A 141 -2.75 -10.50 -1.41
N GLY A 142 -1.58 -10.93 -0.94
CA GLY A 142 -1.22 -12.35 -0.86
C GLY A 142 -0.79 -12.97 -2.20
N HIS A 143 -0.43 -12.16 -3.20
CA HIS A 143 -0.03 -12.65 -4.52
C HIS A 143 1.42 -13.15 -4.52
N LEU A 144 1.63 -14.34 -3.96
CA LEU A 144 2.95 -14.95 -3.75
C LEU A 144 3.82 -14.98 -5.02
N GLU A 145 3.27 -15.45 -6.14
CA GLU A 145 4.02 -15.55 -7.41
C GLU A 145 4.38 -14.17 -7.96
N THR A 146 3.53 -13.16 -7.72
CA THR A 146 3.86 -11.77 -8.07
C THR A 146 4.95 -11.21 -7.18
N ALA A 147 4.91 -11.48 -5.86
CA ALA A 147 5.98 -11.09 -4.95
C ALA A 147 7.33 -11.73 -5.33
N LYS A 148 7.35 -13.03 -5.68
CA LYS A 148 8.55 -13.72 -6.20
C LYS A 148 9.06 -13.07 -7.48
N PHE A 149 8.16 -12.77 -8.42
CA PHE A 149 8.50 -12.11 -9.68
C PHE A 149 9.17 -10.75 -9.42
N LEU A 150 8.57 -9.92 -8.57
CA LEU A 150 9.07 -8.57 -8.28
C LEU A 150 10.44 -8.60 -7.58
N LEU A 151 10.64 -9.49 -6.60
CA LEU A 151 11.94 -9.66 -5.94
C LEU A 151 13.05 -10.11 -6.91
N ARG A 152 12.73 -10.96 -7.89
CA ARG A 152 13.68 -11.36 -8.95
C ARG A 152 14.03 -10.23 -9.91
N HIS A 153 13.16 -9.24 -10.04
CA HIS A 153 13.31 -8.10 -10.94
C HIS A 153 13.72 -6.80 -10.22
N GLY A 154 14.36 -6.91 -9.06
CA GLY A 154 15.02 -5.78 -8.41
C GLY A 154 14.13 -4.93 -7.51
N ALA A 155 12.94 -5.42 -7.13
CA ALA A 155 12.19 -4.81 -6.03
C ALA A 155 13.04 -4.82 -4.75
N ASP A 156 13.22 -3.65 -4.15
CA ASP A 156 13.95 -3.52 -2.89
C ASP A 156 13.05 -3.99 -1.73
N LEU A 157 13.44 -5.11 -1.13
CA LEU A 157 12.78 -5.72 0.03
C LEU A 157 12.68 -4.77 1.23
N HIS A 158 13.63 -3.84 1.35
CA HIS A 158 13.75 -2.91 2.47
C HIS A 158 13.18 -1.53 2.18
N SER A 159 12.66 -1.31 0.96
CA SER A 159 11.96 -0.08 0.60
C SER A 159 10.79 0.17 1.55
N THR A 160 10.61 1.42 1.94
CA THR A 160 9.59 1.84 2.88
C THR A 160 8.63 2.87 2.27
N THR A 161 7.39 2.89 2.77
CA THR A 161 6.49 4.02 2.55
C THR A 161 6.92 5.23 3.39
N PRO A 162 6.35 6.44 3.19
CA PRO A 162 6.60 7.58 4.07
C PRO A 162 6.32 7.32 5.56
N LEU A 163 5.56 6.28 5.89
CA LEU A 163 5.30 5.84 7.25
C LEU A 163 6.31 4.78 7.75
N GLY A 164 7.39 4.54 7.01
CA GLY A 164 8.41 3.54 7.37
C GLY A 164 7.97 2.09 7.19
N ARG A 165 6.85 1.83 6.51
CA ARG A 165 6.29 0.47 6.38
C ARG A 165 6.84 -0.24 5.16
N THR A 166 7.19 -1.51 5.34
CA THR A 166 7.70 -2.41 4.29
C THR A 166 6.61 -3.36 3.80
N ALA A 167 6.89 -4.12 2.73
CA ALA A 167 6.01 -5.20 2.27
C ALA A 167 5.65 -6.22 3.38
N LEU A 168 6.57 -6.48 4.32
CA LEU A 168 6.31 -7.38 5.44
C LEU A 168 5.27 -6.81 6.43
N HIS A 169 5.26 -5.50 6.64
CA HIS A 169 4.27 -4.85 7.52
C HIS A 169 2.85 -5.04 6.99
N VAL A 170 2.64 -4.85 5.70
CA VAL A 170 1.30 -4.99 5.09
C VAL A 170 0.87 -6.43 4.88
N ALA A 171 1.81 -7.35 4.57
CA ALA A 171 1.52 -8.78 4.57
C ALA A 171 1.07 -9.27 5.96
N ALA A 172 1.73 -8.78 7.01
CA ALA A 172 1.40 -9.08 8.40
C ALA A 172 0.01 -8.59 8.82
N VAL A 173 -0.38 -7.38 8.39
CA VAL A 173 -1.73 -6.83 8.62
C VAL A 173 -2.81 -7.63 7.90
N ALA A 174 -2.55 -7.99 6.64
CA ALA A 174 -3.50 -8.73 5.81
C ALA A 174 -3.55 -10.23 6.09
N GLY A 175 -2.64 -10.75 6.93
CA GLY A 175 -2.60 -12.16 7.31
C GLY A 175 -1.99 -13.08 6.24
N GLN A 176 -1.20 -12.54 5.31
CA GLN A 176 -0.72 -13.25 4.12
C GLN A 176 0.51 -14.10 4.42
N ARG A 177 0.29 -15.24 5.09
CA ARG A 177 1.36 -16.12 5.62
C ARG A 177 2.41 -16.50 4.58
N ASP A 178 2.00 -16.91 3.38
CA ASP A 178 2.96 -17.38 2.38
C ASP A 178 3.86 -16.23 1.88
N CYS A 179 3.31 -15.01 1.74
CA CYS A 179 4.10 -13.82 1.45
C CYS A 179 5.02 -13.44 2.61
N ILE A 180 4.57 -13.58 3.86
CA ILE A 180 5.40 -13.37 5.04
C ILE A 180 6.60 -14.32 5.03
N GLU A 181 6.38 -15.62 4.82
CA GLU A 181 7.45 -16.63 4.76
C GLU A 181 8.45 -16.33 3.63
N LEU A 182 7.96 -15.95 2.45
CA LEU A 182 8.81 -15.51 1.35
C LEU A 182 9.68 -14.32 1.76
N LEU A 183 9.07 -13.23 2.23
CA LEU A 183 9.79 -12.00 2.57
C LEU A 183 10.84 -12.25 3.67
N LEU A 184 10.50 -13.06 4.69
CA LEU A 184 11.43 -13.43 5.76
C LEU A 184 12.60 -14.28 5.23
N SER A 185 12.33 -15.24 4.34
CA SER A 185 13.39 -16.05 3.72
C SER A 185 14.37 -15.23 2.87
N HIS A 186 13.90 -14.08 2.35
CA HIS A 186 14.72 -13.09 1.65
C HIS A 186 15.41 -12.07 2.57
N GLY A 187 15.24 -12.19 3.91
CA GLY A 187 15.93 -11.35 4.89
C GLY A 187 15.13 -10.16 5.42
N ALA A 188 13.80 -10.13 5.23
CA ALA A 188 12.99 -9.04 5.77
C ALA A 188 13.02 -9.01 7.31
N ARG A 189 13.07 -7.79 7.87
CA ARG A 189 13.20 -7.57 9.32
C ARG A 189 11.83 -7.44 9.99
N ALA A 190 11.34 -8.52 10.59
CA ALA A 190 10.05 -8.52 11.30
C ALA A 190 10.00 -7.61 12.55
N LEU A 191 11.15 -7.25 13.13
CA LEU A 191 11.24 -6.34 14.28
C LEU A 191 11.68 -4.91 13.90
N GLY A 192 11.83 -4.60 12.62
CA GLY A 192 12.07 -3.21 12.19
C GLY A 192 10.80 -2.39 12.45
N PRO A 193 10.85 -1.32 13.28
CA PRO A 193 9.68 -0.50 13.53
C PRO A 193 9.41 0.48 12.37
N ASP A 194 8.14 0.72 12.10
CA ASP A 194 7.67 1.82 11.25
C ASP A 194 7.76 3.18 12.00
N SER A 195 7.36 4.28 11.36
CA SER A 195 7.43 5.62 11.95
C SER A 195 6.52 5.80 13.18
N GLU A 196 5.55 4.91 13.39
CA GLU A 196 4.67 4.88 14.56
C GLU A 196 5.18 3.91 15.64
N GLY A 197 6.39 3.36 15.47
CA GLY A 197 6.97 2.38 16.38
C GLY A 197 6.33 0.99 16.29
N GLN A 198 5.55 0.72 15.24
CA GLN A 198 4.91 -0.58 15.05
C GLN A 198 5.83 -1.50 14.26
N THR A 199 6.03 -2.72 14.73
CA THR A 199 6.72 -3.77 13.97
C THR A 199 5.70 -4.59 13.18
N ALA A 200 6.14 -5.34 12.18
CA ALA A 200 5.25 -6.27 11.48
C ALA A 200 4.57 -7.25 12.46
N VAL A 201 5.29 -7.73 13.49
CA VAL A 201 4.74 -8.58 14.56
C VAL A 201 3.66 -7.86 15.37
N SER A 202 3.90 -6.62 15.79
CA SER A 202 2.90 -5.87 16.59
C SER A 202 1.66 -5.52 15.76
N LEU A 203 1.83 -5.25 14.47
CA LEU A 203 0.73 -5.04 13.54
C LEU A 203 -0.12 -6.30 13.37
N ALA A 204 0.50 -7.46 13.10
CA ALA A 204 -0.23 -8.72 13.00
C ALA A 204 -1.08 -8.97 14.25
N ARG A 205 -0.50 -8.79 15.45
CA ARG A 205 -1.23 -8.92 16.73
C ARG A 205 -2.41 -7.96 16.82
N ARG A 206 -2.17 -6.67 16.52
CA ARG A 206 -3.19 -5.60 16.60
C ARG A 206 -4.37 -5.86 15.66
N TRP A 207 -4.12 -6.48 14.51
CA TRP A 207 -5.14 -6.83 13.51
C TRP A 207 -5.70 -8.25 13.69
N GLY A 208 -5.31 -8.97 14.74
CA GLY A 208 -5.83 -10.30 15.04
C GLY A 208 -5.27 -11.44 14.17
N GLN A 209 -4.19 -11.19 13.42
CA GLN A 209 -3.55 -12.14 12.51
C GLN A 209 -2.61 -13.10 13.26
N LYS A 210 -3.20 -13.96 14.10
CA LYS A 210 -2.47 -14.83 15.05
C LYS A 210 -1.43 -15.73 14.39
N GLU A 211 -1.75 -16.33 13.24
CA GLU A 211 -0.82 -17.22 12.55
C GLU A 211 0.34 -16.45 11.92
N SER A 212 0.08 -15.27 11.35
CA SER A 212 1.14 -14.39 10.82
C SER A 212 2.10 -13.94 11.91
N GLU A 213 1.59 -13.56 13.08
CA GLU A 213 2.39 -13.24 14.25
C GLU A 213 3.28 -14.42 14.66
N ARG A 214 2.71 -15.62 14.79
CA ARG A 214 3.44 -16.84 15.16
C ARG A 214 4.54 -17.18 14.16
N THR A 215 4.26 -17.10 12.86
CA THR A 215 5.24 -17.35 11.80
C THR A 215 6.42 -16.39 11.93
N MET A 216 6.18 -15.08 12.03
CA MET A 216 7.27 -14.11 12.16
C MET A 216 8.10 -14.30 13.44
N VAL A 217 7.48 -14.63 14.57
CA VAL A 217 8.21 -14.90 15.83
C VAL A 217 9.06 -16.17 15.73
N ARG A 218 8.63 -17.18 14.97
CA ARG A 218 9.40 -18.41 14.74
C ARG A 218 10.65 -18.16 13.89
N PHE A 219 10.55 -17.35 12.85
CA PHE A 219 11.68 -17.00 11.98
C PHE A 219 12.77 -16.15 12.67
N GLN A 220 12.50 -15.64 13.88
CA GLN A 220 13.46 -14.86 14.66
C GLN A 220 14.26 -15.69 15.66
N ARG A 221 13.99 -16.99 15.78
CA ARG A 221 14.70 -17.92 16.65
C ARG A 221 15.73 -18.70 15.85
#